data_AF-A0A1R1YP07-F1
#
_entry.id   AF-A0A1R1YP07-F1
#
_cell.length_a   1.000
_cell.length_b   1.000
_cell.length_c   1.000
_cell.angle_alpha   90.00
_cell.angle_beta   90.00
_cell.angle_gamma   90.00
#
_symmetry.space_group_name_H-M   'P 1'
#
loop_
_entity.id
_entity.type
_entity.pdbx_description
1 polymer ?
#
loop_
_entity_poly.entity_id
_entity_poly.type
_entity_poly.pdbx_seq_one_letter_code
_entity_poly.pdbx_strand_id
1 'polypeptide(L)'
;MEQLAETQVYTSQDQVRVLCKLVKQLLREIERKQDPENPYFSTRIPTTDLTAYPQLTEELPSIEEDFLRSPLTEEERKIAIHSCSRTSSMNLNPPPLINSASSTVKKADKALYVI
;
A
#
# COMPACT_ATOMS: atom_id res chain seq x y z
N MET A 1 20.06 -49.40 10.71
CA MET A 1 19.46 -48.07 10.87
C MET A 1 18.96 -47.46 9.54
N GLU A 2 19.06 -48.16 8.41
CA GLU A 2 18.82 -47.61 7.06
C GLU A 2 17.33 -47.62 6.64
N GLN A 3 16.56 -48.66 7.01
CA GLN A 3 15.15 -48.79 6.65
C GLN A 3 14.21 -47.71 7.24
N LEU A 4 14.56 -47.16 8.41
CA LEU A 4 13.76 -46.09 9.03
C LEU A 4 13.89 -44.76 8.27
N ALA A 5 15.08 -44.49 7.70
CA ALA A 5 15.32 -43.28 6.91
C ALA A 5 14.58 -43.34 5.56
N GLU A 6 14.57 -44.50 4.90
CA GLU A 6 13.86 -44.72 3.64
C GLU A 6 12.33 -44.56 3.79
N THR A 7 11.77 -45.06 4.91
CA THR A 7 10.33 -44.92 5.22
C THR A 7 9.95 -43.45 5.48
N GLN A 8 10.85 -42.68 6.11
CA GLN A 8 10.66 -41.25 6.36
C GLN A 8 10.76 -40.40 5.08
N VAL A 9 11.65 -40.77 4.16
CA VAL A 9 11.76 -40.14 2.82
C VAL A 9 10.51 -40.44 1.98
N TYR A 10 10.00 -41.67 2.00
CA TYR A 10 8.79 -42.05 1.25
C TYR A 10 7.53 -41.30 1.75
N THR A 11 7.37 -41.18 3.06
CA THR A 11 6.25 -40.46 3.67
C THR A 11 6.30 -38.94 3.41
N SER A 12 7.49 -38.34 3.45
CA SER A 12 7.66 -36.92 3.08
C SER A 12 7.40 -36.68 1.59
N GLN A 13 7.80 -37.59 0.70
CA GLN A 13 7.52 -37.51 -0.73
C GLN A 13 6.01 -37.54 -1.03
N ASP A 14 5.26 -38.39 -0.32
CA ASP A 14 3.80 -38.46 -0.50
C ASP A 14 3.08 -37.23 0.04
N GLN A 15 3.55 -36.65 1.14
CA GLN A 15 3.05 -35.36 1.63
C GLN A 15 3.26 -34.23 0.60
N VAL A 16 4.45 -34.16 -0.01
CA VAL A 16 4.74 -33.19 -1.07
C VAL A 16 3.83 -33.41 -2.28
N ARG A 17 3.59 -34.67 -2.67
CA ARG A 17 2.69 -35.01 -3.77
C ARG A 17 1.25 -34.56 -3.50
N VAL A 18 0.76 -34.74 -2.28
CA VAL A 18 -0.58 -34.29 -1.86
C VAL A 18 -0.65 -32.76 -1.88
N LEU A 19 0.37 -32.08 -1.33
CA LEU A 19 0.44 -30.62 -1.35
C LEU A 19 0.43 -30.07 -2.79
N CYS A 20 1.22 -30.64 -3.70
CA CYS A 20 1.21 -30.25 -5.11
C CYS A 20 -0.17 -30.43 -5.77
N LYS A 21 -0.94 -31.47 -5.40
CA LYS A 21 -2.30 -31.66 -5.91
C LYS A 21 -3.25 -30.58 -5.39
N LEU A 22 -3.17 -30.26 -4.10
CA LEU A 22 -3.99 -29.22 -3.48
C LEU A 22 -3.69 -27.83 -4.05
N VAL A 23 -2.41 -27.48 -4.21
CA VAL A 23 -2.01 -26.21 -4.85
C VAL A 23 -2.55 -26.11 -6.27
N LYS A 24 -2.40 -27.17 -7.08
CA LYS A 24 -2.98 -27.19 -8.44
C LYS A 24 -4.49 -27.04 -8.46
N GLN A 25 -5.19 -27.58 -7.44
CA GLN A 25 -6.63 -27.43 -7.32
C GLN A 25 -7.03 -26.01 -6.94
N LEU A 26 -6.32 -25.39 -5.98
CA LEU A 26 -6.53 -24.01 -5.58
C LEU A 26 -6.29 -23.03 -6.74
N LEU A 27 -5.23 -23.23 -7.53
CA LEU A 27 -4.96 -22.37 -8.69
C LEU A 27 -6.11 -22.42 -9.72
N ARG A 28 -6.63 -23.62 -10.03
CA ARG A 28 -7.80 -23.77 -10.91
C ARG A 28 -9.07 -23.14 -10.33
N GLU A 29 -9.22 -23.18 -9.01
CA GLU A 29 -10.36 -22.55 -8.32
C GLU A 29 -10.27 -21.02 -8.41
N ILE A 30 -9.08 -20.45 -8.26
CA ILE A 30 -8.82 -19.00 -8.39
C ILE A 30 -9.11 -18.52 -9.82
N GLU A 31 -8.66 -19.26 -10.84
CA GLU A 31 -8.95 -18.93 -12.25
C GLU A 31 -10.45 -18.95 -12.56
N ARG A 32 -11.19 -19.93 -12.02
CA ARG A 32 -12.65 -20.03 -12.21
C ARG A 32 -13.45 -18.98 -11.47
N LYS A 33 -12.91 -18.43 -10.37
CA LYS A 33 -13.52 -17.38 -9.55
C LYS A 33 -13.11 -15.98 -10.00
N GLN A 34 -12.41 -15.84 -11.12
CA GLN A 34 -12.25 -14.52 -11.72
C GLN A 34 -13.64 -14.01 -12.11
N ASP A 35 -14.15 -13.07 -11.31
CA ASP A 35 -15.30 -12.27 -11.70
C ASP A 35 -15.00 -11.60 -13.04
N PRO A 36 -16.01 -11.38 -13.90
CA PRO A 36 -15.82 -10.63 -15.12
C PRO A 36 -15.16 -9.30 -14.78
N GLU A 37 -14.02 -9.06 -15.41
CA GLU A 37 -13.19 -7.88 -15.18
C GLU A 37 -14.09 -6.65 -15.33
N ASN A 38 -14.23 -5.88 -14.24
CA ASN A 38 -15.15 -4.75 -14.24
C ASN A 38 -14.68 -3.76 -15.32
N PRO A 39 -15.54 -3.38 -16.29
CA PRO A 39 -15.13 -2.52 -17.42
C PRO A 39 -14.64 -1.12 -17.00
N TYR A 40 -14.86 -0.73 -15.74
CA TYR A 40 -14.37 0.52 -15.17
C TYR A 40 -13.11 0.36 -14.29
N PHE A 41 -12.65 -0.88 -14.06
CA PHE A 41 -11.40 -1.17 -13.36
C PHE A 41 -10.40 -1.77 -14.34
N SER A 42 -9.46 -0.95 -14.80
CA SER A 42 -8.32 -1.45 -15.54
C SER A 42 -7.35 -2.15 -14.59
N THR A 43 -6.99 -3.40 -14.85
CA THR A 43 -5.88 -4.06 -14.16
C THR A 43 -4.63 -3.21 -14.32
N ARG A 44 -4.09 -2.69 -13.21
CA ARG A 44 -2.84 -1.94 -13.25
C ARG A 44 -1.76 -2.82 -13.84
N ILE A 45 -1.11 -2.34 -14.89
CA ILE A 45 0.06 -3.00 -15.46
C ILE A 45 1.12 -2.97 -14.34
N PRO A 46 1.63 -4.12 -13.86
CA PRO A 46 2.46 -4.19 -12.66
C PRO A 46 3.86 -3.57 -12.79
N THR A 47 4.08 -2.70 -13.77
CA THR A 47 5.43 -2.26 -14.13
C THR A 47 5.57 -0.76 -14.24
N THR A 48 4.51 0.01 -14.55
CA THR A 48 4.67 1.46 -14.68
C THR A 48 3.33 2.19 -14.57
N ASP A 49 3.02 2.72 -13.39
CA ASP A 49 1.83 3.57 -13.18
C ASP A 49 1.99 4.97 -13.84
N LEU A 50 3.22 5.37 -14.19
CA LEU A 50 3.53 6.65 -14.82
C LEU A 50 4.81 6.57 -15.67
N THR A 51 4.70 6.80 -16.98
CA THR A 51 5.87 7.03 -17.83
C THR A 51 6.34 8.47 -17.64
N ALA A 52 7.61 8.68 -17.26
CA ALA A 52 8.15 10.02 -17.12
C ALA A 52 8.08 10.76 -18.46
N TYR A 53 7.59 12.00 -18.44
CA TYR A 53 7.55 12.85 -19.62
C TYR A 53 9.00 13.19 -20.02
N PRO A 54 9.41 13.06 -21.30
CA PRO A 54 10.81 13.26 -21.70
C PRO A 54 11.36 14.62 -21.27
N GLN A 55 10.54 15.65 -21.32
CA GLN A 55 10.90 17.01 -20.90
C GLN A 55 11.04 17.11 -19.38
N LEU A 56 10.32 16.29 -18.61
CA LEU A 56 10.45 16.26 -17.15
C LEU A 56 11.80 15.66 -16.74
N THR A 57 12.24 14.60 -17.42
CA THR A 57 13.58 14.02 -17.20
C THR A 57 14.71 14.90 -17.71
N GLU A 58 14.46 15.72 -18.72
CA GLU A 58 15.44 16.69 -19.23
C GLU A 58 15.61 17.89 -18.28
N GLU A 59 14.51 18.43 -17.78
CA GLU A 59 14.51 19.58 -16.85
C GLU A 59 14.93 19.15 -15.42
N LEU A 60 14.59 17.92 -15.03
CA LEU A 60 14.88 17.36 -13.71
C LEU A 60 15.51 15.97 -13.86
N PRO A 61 16.78 15.87 -14.29
CA PRO A 61 17.47 14.59 -14.45
C PRO A 61 17.57 13.79 -13.13
N SER A 62 17.53 14.47 -12.00
CA SER A 62 17.50 13.87 -10.66
C SER A 62 16.14 13.28 -10.26
N ILE A 63 15.16 13.23 -11.15
CA ILE A 63 13.87 12.54 -10.92
C ILE A 63 13.97 11.02 -11.10
N GLU A 64 14.92 10.57 -11.93
CA GLU A 64 15.23 9.15 -12.11
C GLU A 64 16.03 8.61 -10.93
N GLU A 65 16.92 9.44 -10.38
CA GLU A 65 17.46 9.25 -9.05
C GLU A 65 16.36 9.58 -8.03
N ASP A 66 16.34 8.86 -6.91
CA ASP A 66 15.25 8.94 -5.94
C ASP A 66 15.30 10.32 -5.22
N PHE A 67 14.70 11.33 -5.86
CA PHE A 67 14.73 12.77 -5.51
C PHE A 67 14.25 13.05 -4.08
N LEU A 68 13.50 12.09 -3.51
CA LEU A 68 12.90 12.17 -2.18
C LEU A 68 13.52 11.18 -1.19
N ARG A 69 14.54 10.41 -1.60
CA ARG A 69 15.02 9.27 -0.80
C ARG A 69 15.73 9.65 0.47
N SER A 70 16.43 10.77 0.46
CA SER A 70 17.11 11.26 1.65
C SER A 70 16.04 11.89 2.54
N PRO A 71 15.62 11.21 3.62
CA PRO A 71 14.67 11.80 4.54
C PRO A 71 15.36 13.04 5.11
N LEU A 72 14.72 14.20 5.01
CA LEU A 72 15.18 15.37 5.74
C LEU A 72 15.31 14.99 7.21
N THR A 73 16.40 15.39 7.85
CA THR A 73 16.51 15.33 9.31
C THR A 73 15.36 16.15 9.93
N GLU A 74 15.00 15.85 11.18
CA GLU A 74 13.92 16.56 11.87
C GLU A 74 14.14 18.09 11.86
N GLU A 75 15.41 18.49 12.00
CA GLU A 75 15.90 19.86 12.01
C GLU A 75 15.77 20.51 10.63
N GLU A 76 16.19 19.84 9.57
CA GLU A 76 16.03 20.34 8.19
C GLU A 76 14.55 20.45 7.82
N ARG A 77 13.73 19.48 8.23
CA ARG A 77 12.28 19.49 8.03
C ARG A 77 11.66 20.68 8.75
N LYS A 78 12.06 20.93 10.00
CA LYS A 78 11.58 22.07 10.79
C LYS A 78 11.96 23.40 10.15
N ILE A 79 13.20 23.52 9.67
CA ILE A 79 13.67 24.73 8.97
C ILE A 79 12.87 24.96 7.68
N ALA A 80 12.67 23.92 6.86
CA ALA A 80 11.92 24.02 5.60
C ALA A 80 10.43 24.40 5.82
N ILE A 81 9.78 23.84 6.84
CA ILE A 81 8.39 24.18 7.17
C ILE A 81 8.28 25.64 7.64
N HIS A 82 9.23 26.11 8.44
CA HIS A 82 9.21 27.47 8.99
C HIS A 82 9.74 28.53 8.02
N SER A 83 10.52 28.16 7.00
CA SER A 83 10.98 29.08 5.95
C SER A 83 9.88 29.39 4.92
N CYS A 84 8.91 28.50 4.75
CA CYS A 84 7.74 28.75 3.93
C CYS A 84 6.93 29.92 4.48
N SER A 85 6.82 30.97 3.68
CA SER A 85 5.94 32.09 3.99
C SER A 85 4.51 31.58 4.12
N ARG A 86 3.82 31.92 5.22
CA ARG A 86 2.39 31.66 5.36
C ARG A 86 1.70 32.25 4.13
N THR A 87 0.99 31.41 3.38
CA THR A 87 0.29 31.80 2.15
C THR A 87 -0.76 32.86 2.49
N SER A 88 -0.37 34.13 2.41
CA SER A 88 -1.24 35.26 2.73
C SER A 88 -2.36 35.45 1.70
N SER A 89 -2.25 34.80 0.55
CA SER A 89 -3.21 34.86 -0.56
C SER A 89 -4.36 33.86 -0.44
N MET A 90 -4.26 32.85 0.42
CA MET A 90 -5.32 31.86 0.64
C MET A 90 -6.07 32.20 1.92
N ASN A 91 -7.18 32.94 1.79
CA ASN A 91 -8.20 33.04 2.85
C ASN A 91 -8.95 31.71 2.96
N LEU A 92 -8.23 30.65 3.36
CA LEU A 92 -8.86 29.42 3.82
C LEU A 92 -9.46 29.73 5.17
N ASN A 93 -10.75 30.10 5.18
CA ASN A 93 -11.54 29.99 6.38
C ASN A 93 -11.50 28.50 6.75
N PRO A 94 -10.96 28.12 7.92
CA PRO A 94 -11.07 26.74 8.36
C PRO A 94 -12.57 26.39 8.36
N PRO A 95 -12.93 25.17 7.93
CA PRO A 95 -14.31 24.72 8.06
C PRO A 95 -14.77 24.95 9.51
N PRO A 96 -16.07 25.25 9.75
CA PRO A 96 -16.59 25.45 11.09
C PRO A 96 -16.09 24.32 11.99
N LEU A 97 -15.25 24.68 12.95
CA LEU A 97 -14.62 23.73 13.86
C LEU A 97 -15.71 22.82 14.43
N ILE A 98 -15.43 21.51 14.47
CA ILE A 98 -16.24 20.42 15.05
C ILE A 98 -16.68 20.73 16.51
N ASN A 99 -16.18 21.81 17.10
CA ASN A 99 -16.67 22.45 18.32
C ASN A 99 -18.19 22.69 18.29
N SER A 100 -18.77 22.94 17.09
CA SER A 100 -20.22 23.07 16.87
C SER A 100 -20.98 21.74 16.90
N ALA A 101 -20.29 20.60 16.99
CA ALA A 101 -20.93 19.31 17.14
C ALA A 101 -21.68 19.25 18.48
N SER A 102 -22.93 18.82 18.41
CA SER A 102 -23.78 18.60 19.59
C SER A 102 -23.08 17.70 20.60
N SER A 103 -23.36 17.90 21.89
CA SER A 103 -22.82 17.07 22.98
C SER A 103 -23.09 15.58 22.75
N THR A 104 -24.19 15.23 22.07
CA THR A 104 -24.54 13.87 21.67
C THR A 104 -23.52 13.27 20.70
N VAL A 105 -23.09 14.04 19.70
CA VAL A 105 -22.10 13.60 18.69
C VAL A 105 -20.74 13.37 19.34
N LYS A 106 -20.31 14.29 20.21
CA LYS A 106 -19.05 14.15 20.97
C LYS A 106 -19.05 12.94 21.91
N LYS A 107 -20.21 12.59 22.49
CA LYS A 107 -20.34 11.41 23.37
C LYS A 107 -20.26 10.10 22.58
N ALA A 108 -20.87 10.05 21.39
CA ALA A 108 -20.81 8.90 20.51
C ALA A 108 -19.38 8.66 19.99
N ASP A 109 -18.68 9.72 19.55
CA ASP A 109 -17.29 9.63 19.09
C ASP A 109 -16.35 9.11 20.18
N LYS A 110 -16.51 9.61 21.41
CA LYS A 110 -15.73 9.12 22.56
C LYS A 110 -16.00 7.65 22.91
N ALA A 111 -17.17 7.11 22.55
CA ALA A 111 -17.48 5.69 22.73
C ALA A 111 -16.81 4.81 21.67
N LEU A 112 -16.50 5.35 20.49
CA LEU A 112 -15.76 4.63 19.45
C LEU A 112 -14.27 4.46 19.79
N TYR A 113 -13.71 5.37 20.60
CA TYR A 113 -12.33 5.29 21.10
C TYR A 113 -12.13 4.31 22.26
N VAL A 114 -13.18 3.63 22.71
CA VAL A 114 -13.15 2.65 23.82
C VAL A 114 -13.13 1.21 23.31
N ILE A 115 -12.97 1.00 22.00
CA ILE A 115 -12.60 -0.30 21.42
C ILE A 115 -11.08 -0.47 21.51
#